data_AF-A0A084GE02-F1
#
_entry.id   AF-A0A084GE02-F1
#
_cell.length_a   1.000
_cell.length_b   1.000
_cell.length_c   1.000
_cell.angle_alpha   90.00
_cell.angle_beta   90.00
_cell.angle_gamma   90.00
#
_symmetry.space_group_name_H-M   'P 1'
#
loop_
_entity.id
_entity.type
_entity.pdbx_description
1 polymer ?
#
loop_
_entity_poly.entity_id
_entity_poly.type
_entity_poly.pdbx_seq_one_letter_code
_entity_poly.pdbx_strand_id
1 'polypeptide(L)'
;MTTARVDFISDQALNQLKTLLHVGQDTLNDVAQDRILRGIKAGFQDMSYRYQVVDDPFKGTFEWIFDLDGESPEASQFTQWLSSGDGIFHICGKLGSGKSTLNAKGGRKLVMANFFFYALGSDPQHKSLMGLYRSLLYQILIKVPDLTKNLLPGQWTAVLSQPKIQSAYEILDDDIKLAYTPLSKQGDDDFLGEYCFGFFIDGLDEYQATTSVDHRKMVHCLKDLANSASDMFKLCISSRIENPFMDMFSEDARLYLHKLTRRDMKKYVQGNLKHIGTQERRRQLASAIT
;
A
#
# COMPACT_ATOMS: atom_id res chain seq x y z
N MET A 1 56.36 4.66 -34.46
CA MET A 1 55.13 5.11 -33.80
C MET A 1 55.21 4.69 -32.35
N THR A 2 55.50 5.64 -31.47
CA THR A 2 55.79 5.41 -30.05
C THR A 2 54.47 5.49 -29.28
N THR A 3 54.04 4.37 -28.71
CA THR A 3 52.91 4.29 -27.78
C THR A 3 53.30 5.00 -26.48
N ALA A 4 52.69 6.16 -26.22
CA ALA A 4 52.82 6.83 -24.94
C ALA A 4 52.15 5.97 -23.85
N ARG A 5 52.96 5.37 -22.98
CA ARG A 5 52.49 4.74 -21.73
C ARG A 5 52.28 5.86 -20.71
N VAL A 6 51.09 5.92 -20.12
CA VAL A 6 50.79 6.85 -19.03
C VAL A 6 51.28 6.19 -17.75
N ASP A 7 52.42 6.63 -17.22
CA ASP A 7 53.07 6.01 -16.06
C ASP A 7 52.51 6.47 -14.70
N PHE A 8 51.66 7.51 -14.67
CA PHE A 8 51.04 7.99 -13.43
C PHE A 8 49.70 8.69 -13.70
N ILE A 9 48.62 8.26 -13.02
CA ILE A 9 47.33 8.98 -12.97
C ILE A 9 47.33 9.78 -11.67
N SER A 10 47.11 11.09 -11.74
CA SER A 10 47.02 11.93 -10.55
C SER A 10 45.78 11.58 -9.72
N ASP A 11 45.84 11.74 -8.39
CA ASP A 11 44.69 11.48 -7.50
C ASP A 11 43.44 12.29 -7.90
N GLN A 12 43.64 13.51 -8.44
CA GLN A 12 42.56 14.33 -8.97
C GLN A 12 41.91 13.70 -10.21
N ALA A 13 42.70 13.20 -11.17
CA ALA A 13 42.18 12.52 -12.36
C ALA A 13 41.50 11.19 -11.99
N LEU A 14 42.05 10.46 -11.01
CA LEU A 14 41.49 9.21 -10.51
C LEU A 14 40.14 9.44 -9.79
N ASN A 15 40.03 10.53 -9.02
CA ASN A 15 38.78 10.94 -8.40
C ASN A 15 37.74 11.37 -9.43
N GLN A 16 38.13 12.14 -10.46
CA GLN A 16 37.22 12.49 -11.57
C GLN A 16 36.72 11.24 -12.32
N LEU A 17 37.59 10.26 -12.57
CA LEU A 17 37.23 8.99 -13.20
C LEU A 17 36.27 8.17 -12.34
N LYS A 18 36.51 8.09 -11.02
CA LYS A 18 35.59 7.47 -10.05
C LYS A 18 34.24 8.17 -10.04
N THR A 19 34.21 9.51 -10.04
CA THR A 19 32.96 10.28 -10.10
C THR A 19 32.20 10.01 -11.40
N LEU A 20 32.88 10.00 -12.56
CA LEU A 20 32.25 9.73 -13.85
C LEU A 20 31.70 8.29 -13.94
N LEU A 21 32.45 7.30 -13.43
CA LEU A 21 31.99 5.92 -13.35
C LEU A 21 30.79 5.78 -12.41
N HIS A 22 30.78 6.50 -11.29
CA HIS A 22 29.66 6.49 -10.34
C HIS A 22 28.41 7.12 -10.95
N VAL A 23 28.53 8.31 -11.56
CA VAL A 23 27.44 8.97 -12.30
C VAL A 23 26.89 8.07 -13.42
N GLY A 24 27.77 7.35 -14.12
CA GLY A 24 27.38 6.35 -15.11
C GLY A 24 26.59 5.19 -14.51
N GLN A 25 27.02 4.67 -13.37
CA GLN A 25 26.35 3.57 -12.68
C GLN A 25 24.99 3.97 -12.10
N ASP A 26 24.90 5.16 -11.50
CA ASP A 26 23.64 5.68 -10.95
C ASP A 26 22.61 5.88 -12.06
N THR A 27 23.03 6.45 -13.19
CA THR A 27 22.17 6.61 -14.38
C THR A 27 21.67 5.25 -14.89
N LEU A 28 22.53 4.22 -14.92
CA LEU A 28 22.13 2.88 -15.32
C LEU A 28 21.14 2.24 -14.33
N ASN A 29 21.33 2.47 -13.03
CA ASN A 29 20.42 2.00 -11.99
C ASN A 29 19.04 2.67 -12.13
N ASP A 30 19.00 3.98 -12.35
CA ASP A 30 17.75 4.74 -12.56
C ASP A 30 17.00 4.23 -13.80
N VAL A 31 17.71 4.01 -14.90
CA VAL A 31 17.14 3.43 -16.13
C VAL A 31 16.61 2.02 -15.88
N ALA A 32 17.33 1.19 -15.12
CA ALA A 32 16.90 -0.16 -14.81
C ALA A 32 15.62 -0.16 -13.97
N GLN A 33 15.58 0.68 -12.94
CA GLN A 33 14.43 0.84 -12.08
C GLN A 33 13.21 1.33 -12.85
N ASP A 34 13.36 2.38 -13.66
CA ASP A 34 12.27 2.92 -14.48
C ASP A 34 11.68 1.86 -15.43
N ARG A 35 12.53 1.09 -16.10
CA ARG A 35 12.07 0.01 -17.00
C ARG A 35 11.30 -1.09 -16.27
N ILE A 36 11.74 -1.45 -15.06
CA ILE A 36 11.04 -2.44 -14.21
C ILE A 36 9.70 -1.86 -13.72
N LEU A 37 9.68 -0.63 -13.22
CA LEU A 37 8.45 0.03 -12.76
C LEU A 37 7.41 0.15 -13.88
N ARG A 38 7.84 0.50 -15.10
CA ARG A 38 6.98 0.48 -16.29
C ARG A 38 6.46 -0.92 -16.60
N GLY A 39 7.28 -1.95 -16.41
CA GLY A 39 6.90 -3.36 -16.56
C GLY A 39 5.84 -3.80 -15.56
N ILE A 40 5.98 -3.43 -14.28
CA ILE A 40 4.99 -3.71 -13.24
C ILE A 40 3.65 -3.04 -13.57
N LYS A 41 3.70 -1.79 -14.07
CA LYS A 41 2.52 -1.00 -14.49
C LYS A 41 1.93 -1.46 -15.84
N ALA A 42 2.65 -2.23 -16.64
CA ALA A 42 2.20 -2.64 -17.96
C ALA A 42 0.84 -3.39 -17.86
N GLY A 43 -0.16 -2.90 -18.59
CA GLY A 43 -1.52 -3.44 -18.54
C GLY A 43 -2.34 -3.01 -17.31
N PHE A 44 -1.85 -2.06 -16.51
CA PHE A 44 -2.58 -1.47 -15.38
C PHE A 44 -2.34 0.05 -15.29
N GLN A 45 -2.81 0.79 -16.30
CA GLN A 45 -2.47 2.22 -16.44
C GLN A 45 -3.07 3.10 -15.34
N ASP A 46 -4.26 2.73 -14.85
CA ASP A 46 -5.05 3.47 -13.86
C ASP A 46 -4.80 3.01 -12.42
N MET A 47 -3.59 2.51 -12.14
CA MET A 47 -3.19 1.99 -10.81
C MET A 47 -3.40 3.00 -9.67
N SER A 48 -3.30 4.31 -9.95
CA SER A 48 -3.50 5.39 -8.97
C SER A 48 -4.84 6.12 -9.10
N TYR A 49 -5.66 5.82 -10.10
CA TYR A 49 -6.81 6.65 -10.49
C TYR A 49 -7.81 6.85 -9.36
N ARG A 50 -8.22 5.78 -8.68
CA ARG A 50 -9.22 5.91 -7.61
C ARG A 50 -8.69 6.70 -6.41
N TYR A 51 -7.40 6.57 -6.07
CA TYR A 51 -6.81 7.34 -4.96
C TYR A 51 -6.91 8.85 -5.17
N GLN A 52 -6.84 9.31 -6.42
CA GLN A 52 -6.95 10.73 -6.76
C GLN A 52 -8.39 11.24 -6.78
N VAL A 53 -9.38 10.34 -6.86
CA VAL A 53 -10.80 10.68 -7.06
C VAL A 53 -11.61 10.56 -5.75
N VAL A 54 -11.06 9.99 -4.67
CA VAL A 54 -11.76 9.98 -3.37
C VAL A 54 -11.74 11.39 -2.77
N ASP A 55 -12.92 12.00 -2.65
CA ASP A 55 -13.12 13.30 -1.99
C ASP A 55 -12.46 13.37 -0.60
N ASP A 56 -12.04 14.56 -0.20
CA ASP A 56 -11.53 14.79 1.16
C ASP A 56 -12.65 14.60 2.20
N PRO A 57 -12.32 14.15 3.42
CA PRO A 57 -13.33 14.01 4.46
C PRO A 57 -13.95 15.36 4.77
N PHE A 58 -15.24 15.35 5.13
CA PHE A 58 -15.87 16.56 5.64
C PHE A 58 -15.11 17.03 6.89
N LYS A 59 -14.75 18.31 6.95
CA LYS A 59 -13.90 18.86 8.02
C LYS A 59 -14.47 18.52 9.41
N GLY A 60 -13.66 17.93 10.29
CA GLY A 60 -14.07 17.52 11.65
C GLY A 60 -14.78 16.16 11.74
N THR A 61 -14.75 15.34 10.68
CA THR A 61 -15.19 13.94 10.69
C THR A 61 -14.01 12.98 10.62
N PHE A 62 -14.16 11.78 11.17
CA PHE A 62 -13.13 10.74 11.27
C PHE A 62 -11.87 11.10 12.09
N GLU A 63 -11.76 12.31 12.64
CA GLU A 63 -10.66 12.71 13.53
C GLU A 63 -10.64 11.89 14.82
N TRP A 64 -11.82 11.44 15.29
CA TRP A 64 -11.98 10.64 16.51
C TRP A 64 -11.26 9.29 16.47
N ILE A 65 -10.97 8.74 15.28
CA ILE A 65 -10.32 7.42 15.17
C ILE A 65 -8.84 7.48 15.61
N PHE A 66 -8.28 8.69 15.69
CA PHE A 66 -6.91 8.97 16.10
C PHE A 66 -6.84 9.66 17.46
N ASP A 67 -7.98 9.84 18.14
CA ASP A 67 -8.00 10.44 19.45
C ASP A 67 -7.42 9.43 20.45
N LEU A 68 -6.15 9.62 20.78
CA LEU A 68 -5.36 8.73 21.64
C LEU A 68 -5.95 8.63 23.06
N ASP A 69 -6.83 9.57 23.42
CA ASP A 69 -7.58 9.60 24.67
C ASP A 69 -8.76 8.62 24.71
N GLY A 70 -9.05 7.93 23.61
CA GLY A 70 -9.90 6.72 23.61
C GLY A 70 -11.35 6.97 24.03
N GLU A 71 -12.07 7.84 23.31
CA GLU A 71 -13.49 8.10 23.62
C GLU A 71 -14.39 6.85 23.49
N SER A 72 -13.95 5.79 22.80
CA SER A 72 -14.66 4.52 22.72
C SER A 72 -13.72 3.30 22.74
N PRO A 73 -14.21 2.13 23.23
CA PRO A 73 -13.44 0.88 23.20
C PRO A 73 -12.88 0.51 21.82
N GLU A 74 -13.66 0.75 20.76
CA GLU A 74 -13.25 0.45 19.39
C GLU A 74 -12.13 1.37 18.88
N ALA A 75 -12.17 2.67 19.24
CA ALA A 75 -11.10 3.62 18.90
C ALA A 75 -9.79 3.26 19.64
N SER A 76 -9.89 2.86 20.91
CA SER A 76 -8.76 2.38 21.70
C SER A 76 -8.14 1.11 21.11
N GLN A 77 -8.97 0.16 20.68
CA GLN A 77 -8.52 -1.09 20.04
C GLN A 77 -7.75 -0.82 18.74
N PHE A 78 -8.28 0.07 17.89
CA PHE A 78 -7.59 0.45 16.66
C PHE A 78 -6.28 1.19 16.95
N THR A 79 -6.28 2.15 17.87
CA THR A 79 -5.08 2.90 18.28
C THR A 79 -4.00 2.00 18.88
N GLN A 80 -4.39 1.02 19.68
CA GLN A 80 -3.48 0.01 20.23
C GLN A 80 -2.87 -0.84 19.13
N TRP A 81 -3.68 -1.31 18.18
CA TRP A 81 -3.18 -2.06 17.02
C TRP A 81 -2.26 -1.21 16.15
N LEU A 82 -2.63 0.04 15.87
CA LEU A 82 -1.80 1.00 15.13
C LEU A 82 -0.42 1.16 15.76
N SER A 83 -0.38 1.32 17.08
CA SER A 83 0.84 1.63 17.82
C SER A 83 1.75 0.42 18.00
N SER A 84 1.22 -0.71 18.45
CA SER A 84 2.02 -1.87 18.86
C SER A 84 1.61 -3.20 18.22
N GLY A 85 0.45 -3.25 17.57
CA GLY A 85 -0.06 -4.45 16.90
C GLY A 85 0.72 -4.84 15.64
N ASP A 86 0.36 -5.97 15.07
CA ASP A 86 0.88 -6.53 13.83
C ASP A 86 -0.26 -7.26 13.07
N GLY A 87 0.06 -7.78 11.89
CA GLY A 87 -0.88 -8.59 11.12
C GLY A 87 -2.01 -7.77 10.52
N ILE A 88 -3.24 -8.28 10.59
CA ILE A 88 -4.42 -7.71 9.94
C ILE A 88 -5.35 -7.05 10.96
N PHE A 89 -5.77 -5.82 10.67
CA PHE A 89 -6.90 -5.16 11.32
C PHE A 89 -8.04 -4.92 10.34
N HIS A 90 -9.23 -5.37 10.70
CA HIS A 90 -10.40 -5.36 9.82
C HIS A 90 -11.39 -4.25 10.21
N ILE A 91 -11.68 -3.35 9.28
CA ILE A 91 -12.69 -2.30 9.42
C ILE A 91 -13.96 -2.72 8.67
N CYS A 92 -15.01 -2.96 9.42
CA CYS A 92 -16.34 -3.27 8.93
C CYS A 92 -17.10 -1.99 8.56
N GLY A 93 -17.26 -1.77 7.27
CA GLY A 93 -17.77 -0.56 6.64
C GLY A 93 -16.75 -0.04 5.63
N LYS A 94 -17.23 0.60 4.55
CA LYS A 94 -16.35 1.21 3.57
C LYS A 94 -15.50 2.29 4.26
N LEU A 95 -14.19 2.23 4.08
CA LEU A 95 -13.33 3.31 4.48
C LEU A 95 -13.71 4.53 3.64
N GLY A 96 -14.27 5.54 4.31
CA GLY A 96 -14.28 6.89 3.76
C GLY A 96 -12.83 7.40 3.66
N SER A 97 -12.68 8.68 3.34
CA SER A 97 -11.43 9.37 3.08
C SER A 97 -10.40 9.49 4.22
N GLY A 98 -10.44 8.64 5.25
CA GLY A 98 -9.47 8.57 6.36
C GLY A 98 -8.14 7.89 5.98
N LYS A 99 -7.51 8.39 4.91
CA LYS A 99 -6.62 7.66 4.00
C LYS A 99 -5.16 7.42 4.44
N SER A 100 -4.69 7.81 5.63
CA SER A 100 -3.22 7.99 5.81
C SER A 100 -2.60 7.72 7.18
N THR A 101 -3.09 6.77 7.97
CA THR A 101 -2.52 6.60 9.33
C THR A 101 -2.25 5.15 9.70
N LEU A 102 -1.06 4.66 9.35
CA LEU A 102 -0.42 3.55 10.08
C LEU A 102 0.81 4.12 10.78
N ASN A 103 1.20 3.52 11.90
CA ASN A 103 2.45 3.83 12.59
C ASN A 103 3.43 2.67 12.46
N ALA A 104 4.72 2.98 12.29
CA ALA A 104 5.76 1.98 12.25
C ALA A 104 5.87 1.26 13.61
N LYS A 105 6.07 -0.05 13.61
CA LYS A 105 6.39 -0.79 14.83
C LYS A 105 7.89 -0.67 15.14
N GLY A 106 8.23 -0.50 16.42
CA GLY A 106 9.61 -0.65 16.90
C GLY A 106 10.64 0.33 16.33
N GLY A 107 10.22 1.53 15.90
CA GLY A 107 11.14 2.54 15.35
C GLY A 107 11.63 2.28 13.91
N ARG A 108 11.05 1.29 13.23
CA ARG A 108 11.32 1.00 11.80
C ARG A 108 10.84 2.11 10.88
N LYS A 109 11.36 2.17 9.66
CA LYS A 109 10.90 3.04 8.58
C LYS A 109 9.59 2.49 8.00
N LEU A 110 8.50 3.23 8.14
CA LEU A 110 7.21 2.84 7.59
C LEU A 110 7.15 3.09 6.08
N VAL A 111 6.90 2.04 5.30
CA VAL A 111 6.63 2.12 3.87
C VAL A 111 5.16 1.83 3.64
N MET A 112 4.41 2.89 3.33
CA MET A 112 2.98 2.79 3.09
C MET A 112 2.68 2.38 1.65
N ALA A 113 1.73 1.50 1.43
CA ALA A 113 1.17 1.26 0.10
C ALA A 113 -0.32 0.92 0.21
N ASN A 114 -1.11 1.29 -0.79
CA ASN A 114 -2.55 1.20 -0.67
C ASN A 114 -3.17 0.54 -1.91
N PHE A 115 -4.27 -0.19 -1.74
CA PHE A 115 -5.08 -0.70 -2.84
C PHE A 115 -6.58 -0.57 -2.55
N PHE A 116 -7.37 -0.31 -3.60
CA PHE A 116 -8.83 -0.32 -3.51
C PHE A 116 -9.38 -1.29 -4.54
N PHE A 117 -10.10 -2.31 -4.09
CA PHE A 117 -10.86 -3.21 -4.96
C PHE A 117 -12.08 -2.47 -5.51
N TYR A 118 -12.14 -2.24 -6.83
CA TYR A 118 -13.25 -1.55 -7.47
C TYR A 118 -13.99 -2.42 -8.48
N ALA A 119 -15.19 -2.86 -8.12
CA ALA A 119 -15.99 -3.75 -8.96
C ALA A 119 -16.41 -3.08 -10.29
N LEU A 120 -16.69 -1.77 -10.25
CA LEU A 120 -17.07 -0.97 -11.43
C LEU A 120 -15.84 -0.42 -12.19
N GLY A 121 -14.62 -0.76 -11.76
CA GLY A 121 -13.41 -0.46 -12.50
C GLY A 121 -13.47 -1.11 -13.89
N SER A 122 -13.14 -0.33 -14.92
CA SER A 122 -13.02 -0.81 -16.30
C SER A 122 -11.85 -1.77 -16.46
N ASP A 123 -10.77 -1.54 -15.71
CA ASP A 123 -9.59 -2.41 -15.67
C ASP A 123 -9.86 -3.62 -14.75
N PRO A 124 -9.74 -4.87 -15.24
CA PRO A 124 -9.85 -6.06 -14.40
C PRO A 124 -8.88 -6.08 -13.21
N GLN A 125 -7.75 -5.41 -13.31
CA GLN A 125 -6.78 -5.31 -12.22
C GLN A 125 -7.34 -4.57 -11.01
N HIS A 126 -8.29 -3.64 -11.18
CA HIS A 126 -8.93 -2.99 -10.03
C HIS A 126 -9.71 -3.95 -9.14
N LYS A 127 -10.03 -5.16 -9.60
CA LYS A 127 -10.84 -6.14 -8.85
C LYS A 127 -10.16 -7.50 -8.72
N SER A 128 -8.87 -7.58 -8.99
CA SER A 128 -8.09 -8.83 -8.97
C SER A 128 -7.03 -8.82 -7.86
N LEU A 129 -6.66 -10.01 -7.39
CA LEU A 129 -5.57 -10.17 -6.42
C LEU A 129 -4.21 -9.80 -7.03
N MET A 130 -4.04 -10.02 -8.34
CA MET A 130 -2.82 -9.62 -9.05
C MET A 130 -2.69 -8.10 -9.14
N GLY A 131 -3.80 -7.39 -9.36
CA GLY A 131 -3.80 -5.93 -9.34
C GLY A 131 -3.40 -5.38 -7.97
N LEU A 132 -3.85 -6.03 -6.89
CA LEU A 132 -3.37 -5.73 -5.53
C LEU A 132 -1.86 -5.91 -5.42
N TYR A 133 -1.32 -7.09 -5.78
CA TYR A 133 0.12 -7.35 -5.69
C TYR A 133 0.97 -6.40 -6.53
N ARG A 134 0.53 -6.11 -7.77
CA ARG A 134 1.22 -5.16 -8.66
C ARG A 134 1.22 -3.74 -8.07
N SER A 135 0.07 -3.30 -7.56
CA SER A 135 -0.08 -1.93 -7.02
C SER A 135 0.75 -1.70 -5.77
N LEU A 136 0.74 -2.66 -4.84
CA LEU A 136 1.51 -2.56 -3.60
C LEU A 136 3.01 -2.60 -3.89
N LEU A 137 3.46 -3.53 -4.75
CA LEU A 137 4.87 -3.65 -5.12
C LEU A 137 5.37 -2.38 -5.83
N TYR A 138 4.60 -1.86 -6.78
CA TYR A 138 4.92 -0.61 -7.47
C TYR A 138 5.11 0.56 -6.50
N GLN A 139 4.19 0.73 -5.55
CA GLN A 139 4.27 1.79 -4.55
C GLN A 139 5.46 1.64 -3.60
N ILE A 140 5.78 0.41 -3.20
CA ILE A 140 6.97 0.12 -2.38
C ILE A 140 8.24 0.54 -3.13
N LEU A 141 8.38 0.11 -4.40
CA LEU A 141 9.58 0.35 -5.20
C LEU A 141 9.76 1.81 -5.64
N ILE A 142 8.67 2.60 -5.69
CA ILE A 142 8.78 4.05 -5.87
C ILE A 142 9.29 4.73 -4.60
N LYS A 143 8.82 4.28 -3.42
CA LYS A 143 9.17 4.90 -2.13
C LYS A 143 10.56 4.49 -1.65
N VAL A 144 10.97 3.26 -1.95
CA VAL A 144 12.29 2.73 -1.60
C VAL A 144 12.93 2.11 -2.86
N PRO A 145 13.48 2.95 -3.75
CA PRO A 145 14.15 2.54 -4.99
C PRO A 145 15.15 1.40 -4.84
N ASP A 146 15.94 1.45 -3.76
CA ASP A 146 17.00 0.49 -3.45
C ASP A 146 16.50 -0.94 -3.28
N LEU A 147 15.21 -1.14 -2.99
CA LEU A 147 14.61 -2.46 -2.91
C LEU A 147 14.45 -3.13 -4.27
N THR A 148 14.46 -2.38 -5.37
CA THR A 148 14.18 -2.93 -6.71
C THR A 148 15.14 -4.07 -7.07
N LYS A 149 16.45 -3.84 -6.91
CA LYS A 149 17.48 -4.85 -7.18
C LYS A 149 17.39 -6.08 -6.25
N ASN A 150 16.87 -5.90 -5.05
CA ASN A 150 16.78 -6.95 -4.04
C ASN A 150 15.53 -7.82 -4.23
N LEU A 151 14.40 -7.21 -4.59
CA LEU A 151 13.14 -7.90 -4.79
C LEU A 151 13.03 -8.52 -6.20
N LEU A 152 13.69 -7.92 -7.19
CA LEU A 152 13.64 -8.35 -8.60
C LEU A 152 15.06 -8.51 -9.20
N PRO A 153 15.95 -9.31 -8.59
CA PRO A 153 17.37 -9.38 -8.99
C PRO A 153 17.57 -9.94 -10.41
N GLY A 154 16.74 -10.92 -10.81
CA GLY A 154 16.79 -11.51 -12.15
C GLY A 154 16.40 -10.50 -13.22
N GLN A 155 15.31 -9.78 -13.00
CA GLN A 155 14.82 -8.74 -13.90
C GLN A 155 15.79 -7.55 -13.94
N TRP A 156 16.36 -7.16 -12.80
CA TRP A 156 17.41 -6.13 -12.72
C TRP A 156 18.60 -6.46 -13.63
N THR A 157 19.12 -7.68 -13.52
CA THR A 157 20.24 -8.16 -14.34
C THR A 157 19.86 -8.21 -15.83
N ALA A 158 18.66 -8.68 -16.15
CA ALA A 158 18.16 -8.78 -17.52
C ALA A 158 17.98 -7.40 -18.17
N VAL A 159 17.44 -6.42 -17.45
CA VAL A 159 17.23 -5.04 -17.92
C VAL A 159 18.57 -4.37 -18.24
N LEU A 160 19.56 -4.49 -17.35
CA LEU A 160 20.91 -3.93 -17.55
C LEU A 160 21.66 -4.60 -18.72
N SER A 161 21.36 -5.87 -19.01
CA SER A 161 21.98 -6.61 -20.11
C SER A 161 21.35 -6.32 -21.49
N GLN A 162 20.22 -5.61 -21.53
CA GLN A 162 19.49 -5.33 -22.76
C GLN A 162 19.81 -3.94 -23.33
N PRO A 163 20.23 -3.84 -24.61
CA PRO A 163 20.57 -2.55 -25.23
C PRO A 163 19.35 -1.66 -25.55
N LYS A 164 18.13 -2.20 -25.50
CA LYS A 164 16.89 -1.45 -25.80
C LYS A 164 16.36 -0.74 -24.56
N ILE A 165 16.89 0.45 -24.30
CA ILE A 165 16.53 1.31 -23.16
C ILE A 165 15.07 1.77 -23.19
N GLN A 166 14.45 1.89 -24.38
CA GLN A 166 13.16 2.56 -24.55
C GLN A 166 11.92 1.67 -24.32
N SER A 167 12.04 0.35 -24.32
CA SER A 167 10.90 -0.56 -24.11
C SER A 167 10.76 -0.96 -22.64
N ALA A 168 9.51 -0.95 -22.14
CA ALA A 168 9.18 -1.57 -20.86
C ALA A 168 9.66 -3.03 -20.87
N TYR A 169 10.28 -3.46 -19.77
CA TYR A 169 10.61 -4.87 -19.60
C TYR A 169 9.34 -5.60 -19.16
N GLU A 170 9.02 -6.72 -19.78
CA GLU A 170 7.84 -7.50 -19.40
C GLU A 170 8.08 -8.16 -18.04
N ILE A 171 7.22 -7.84 -17.06
CA ILE A 171 7.25 -8.46 -15.74
C ILE A 171 6.07 -9.40 -15.63
N LEU A 172 6.36 -10.70 -15.46
CA LEU A 172 5.34 -11.73 -15.39
C LEU A 172 4.68 -11.73 -14.01
N ASP A 173 3.44 -12.23 -13.95
CA ASP A 173 2.68 -12.34 -12.70
C ASP A 173 3.39 -13.19 -11.64
N ASP A 174 4.12 -14.22 -12.05
CA ASP A 174 4.90 -15.04 -11.13
C ASP A 174 6.15 -14.30 -10.63
N ASP A 175 6.76 -13.42 -11.42
CA ASP A 175 7.85 -12.55 -10.96
C ASP A 175 7.34 -11.59 -9.88
N ILE A 176 6.14 -11.02 -10.07
CA ILE A 176 5.49 -10.15 -9.07
C ILE A 176 5.28 -10.90 -7.77
N LYS A 177 4.75 -12.13 -7.80
CA LYS A 177 4.55 -12.95 -6.59
C LYS A 177 5.89 -13.30 -5.93
N LEU A 178 6.89 -13.70 -6.72
CA LEU A 178 8.21 -14.07 -6.22
C LEU A 178 8.90 -12.89 -5.55
N ALA A 179 8.67 -11.65 -6.00
CA ALA A 179 9.20 -10.43 -5.39
C ALA A 179 8.75 -10.19 -3.94
N TYR A 180 7.69 -10.84 -3.46
CA TYR A 180 7.28 -10.81 -2.05
C TYR A 180 8.03 -11.85 -1.19
N THR A 181 8.72 -12.81 -1.79
CA THR A 181 9.44 -13.87 -1.06
C THR A 181 10.62 -13.34 -0.24
N PRO A 182 11.42 -12.37 -0.71
CA PRO A 182 12.45 -11.77 0.14
C PRO A 182 11.85 -11.00 1.32
N LEU A 183 10.66 -10.39 1.15
CA LEU A 183 9.96 -9.68 2.23
C LEU A 183 9.40 -10.63 3.29
N SER A 184 9.29 -11.93 3.01
CA SER A 184 8.81 -12.93 3.96
C SER A 184 9.92 -13.69 4.69
N LYS A 185 11.20 -13.41 4.40
CA LYS A 185 12.32 -14.12 5.03
C LYS A 185 12.98 -13.25 6.09
N GLN A 186 12.93 -13.71 7.35
CA GLN A 186 13.87 -13.25 8.37
C GLN A 186 15.23 -13.88 8.05
N GLY A 187 16.17 -13.07 7.55
CA GLY A 187 17.56 -13.46 7.34
C GLY A 187 18.49 -12.64 8.23
N ASP A 188 19.65 -13.21 8.57
CA ASP A 188 20.67 -12.58 9.42
C ASP A 188 21.33 -11.32 8.82
N ASP A 189 21.10 -11.04 7.54
CA ASP A 189 21.61 -9.87 6.80
C ASP A 189 20.46 -8.88 6.52
N ASP A 190 19.96 -8.28 7.61
CA ASP A 190 18.60 -7.76 7.69
C ASP A 190 18.45 -6.31 7.21
N PHE A 191 18.82 -6.03 5.95
CA PHE A 191 18.53 -4.73 5.34
C PHE A 191 17.01 -4.46 5.20
N LEU A 192 16.17 -5.51 5.26
CA LEU A 192 14.71 -5.38 5.24
C LEU A 192 14.13 -5.14 6.64
N GLY A 193 14.81 -5.57 7.69
CA GLY A 193 14.39 -5.40 9.09
C GLY A 193 14.34 -3.97 9.57
N GLU A 194 14.92 -3.02 8.83
CA GLU A 194 14.73 -1.59 9.08
C GLU A 194 13.35 -1.09 8.64
N TYR A 195 12.59 -1.85 7.84
CA TYR A 195 11.30 -1.44 7.28
C TYR A 195 10.10 -2.12 7.94
N CYS A 196 9.00 -1.38 7.99
CA CYS A 196 7.67 -1.90 8.27
C CYS A 196 6.77 -1.53 7.08
N PHE A 197 6.14 -2.52 6.45
CA PHE A 197 5.26 -2.33 5.31
C PHE A 197 3.81 -2.22 5.80
N GLY A 198 3.27 -1.01 5.67
CA GLY A 198 1.91 -0.69 6.06
C GLY A 198 0.98 -0.64 4.86
N PHE A 199 0.00 -1.53 4.81
CA PHE A 199 -0.95 -1.64 3.70
C PHE A 199 -2.36 -1.22 4.08
N PHE A 200 -2.96 -0.32 3.31
CA PHE A 200 -4.39 -0.05 3.35
C PHE A 200 -5.10 -0.72 2.17
N ILE A 201 -6.01 -1.66 2.44
CA ILE A 201 -6.73 -2.40 1.40
C ILE A 201 -8.23 -2.23 1.61
N ASP A 202 -8.88 -1.46 0.73
CA ASP A 202 -10.31 -1.16 0.87
C ASP A 202 -11.16 -1.88 -0.18
N GLY A 203 -12.40 -2.17 0.22
CA GLY A 203 -13.42 -2.81 -0.59
C GLY A 203 -13.21 -4.29 -0.83
N LEU A 204 -12.78 -5.12 0.15
CA LEU A 204 -12.63 -6.56 -0.13
C LEU A 204 -13.91 -7.22 -0.68
N ASP A 205 -15.10 -6.67 -0.37
CA ASP A 205 -16.40 -7.09 -0.94
C ASP A 205 -16.53 -6.82 -2.46
N GLU A 206 -15.70 -5.95 -3.03
CA GLU A 206 -15.65 -5.63 -4.44
C GLU A 206 -14.64 -6.48 -5.22
N TYR A 207 -13.97 -7.43 -4.56
CA TYR A 207 -13.10 -8.42 -5.21
C TYR A 207 -13.89 -9.30 -6.19
N GLN A 208 -13.33 -9.50 -7.39
CA GLN A 208 -13.90 -10.42 -8.37
C GLN A 208 -13.30 -11.82 -8.20
N ALA A 209 -14.05 -12.69 -7.51
CA ALA A 209 -13.70 -14.10 -7.39
C ALA A 209 -13.57 -14.78 -8.76
N THR A 210 -12.58 -15.68 -8.87
CA THR A 210 -12.38 -16.54 -10.02
C THR A 210 -12.75 -17.98 -9.69
N THR A 211 -12.75 -18.87 -10.69
CA THR A 211 -12.94 -20.31 -10.47
C THR A 211 -11.86 -20.93 -9.58
N SER A 212 -10.65 -20.35 -9.55
CA SER A 212 -9.53 -20.86 -8.77
C SER A 212 -9.35 -20.16 -7.42
N VAL A 213 -9.76 -18.89 -7.30
CA VAL A 213 -9.58 -18.05 -6.11
C VAL A 213 -10.90 -17.39 -5.73
N ASP A 214 -11.52 -17.89 -4.66
CA ASP A 214 -12.69 -17.27 -4.05
C ASP A 214 -12.30 -16.26 -2.95
N HIS A 215 -13.28 -15.64 -2.33
CA HIS A 215 -13.06 -14.68 -1.23
C HIS A 215 -12.27 -15.32 -0.06
N ARG A 216 -12.52 -16.60 0.25
CA ARG A 216 -11.80 -17.26 1.35
C ARG A 216 -10.33 -17.44 1.01
N LYS A 217 -10.01 -17.92 -0.19
CA LYS A 217 -8.62 -18.05 -0.65
C LYS A 217 -7.92 -16.69 -0.72
N MET A 218 -8.60 -15.64 -1.20
CA MET A 218 -8.05 -14.29 -1.19
C MET A 218 -7.72 -13.83 0.25
N VAL A 219 -8.61 -14.05 1.21
CA VAL A 219 -8.34 -13.74 2.63
C VAL A 219 -7.17 -14.56 3.18
N HIS A 220 -7.04 -15.84 2.80
CA HIS A 220 -5.87 -16.64 3.16
C HIS A 220 -4.58 -16.05 2.60
N CYS A 221 -4.55 -15.63 1.33
CA CYS A 221 -3.38 -14.96 0.75
C CYS A 221 -2.99 -13.68 1.50
N LEU A 222 -3.96 -12.89 1.96
CA LEU A 222 -3.69 -11.70 2.78
C LEU A 222 -3.14 -12.05 4.16
N LYS A 223 -3.67 -13.09 4.80
CA LYS A 223 -3.15 -13.60 6.08
C LYS A 223 -1.74 -14.14 5.94
N ASP A 224 -1.48 -14.91 4.88
CA ASP A 224 -0.16 -15.45 4.60
C ASP A 224 0.84 -14.32 4.42
N LEU A 225 0.49 -13.26 3.67
CA LEU A 225 1.31 -12.06 3.54
C LEU A 225 1.55 -11.38 4.90
N ALA A 226 0.50 -11.13 5.67
CA ALA A 226 0.60 -10.46 6.96
C ALA A 226 1.45 -11.23 8.00
N ASN A 227 1.38 -12.56 7.95
CA ASN A 227 2.11 -13.46 8.86
C ASN A 227 3.44 -13.94 8.30
N SER A 228 3.79 -13.52 7.08
CA SER A 228 4.94 -14.04 6.35
C SER A 228 6.27 -13.72 7.06
N ALA A 229 6.33 -12.58 7.74
CA ALA A 229 7.43 -12.22 8.62
C ALA A 229 6.89 -11.41 9.81
N SER A 230 7.20 -11.88 11.02
CA SER A 230 6.75 -11.24 12.26
C SER A 230 7.18 -9.77 12.29
N ASP A 231 6.24 -8.89 12.63
CA ASP A 231 6.41 -7.45 12.79
C ASP A 231 6.75 -6.65 11.51
N MET A 232 6.86 -7.28 10.34
CA MET A 232 7.20 -6.57 9.10
C MET A 232 5.97 -5.98 8.42
N PHE A 233 4.82 -6.66 8.50
CA PHE A 233 3.60 -6.26 7.81
C PHE A 233 2.50 -5.80 8.76
N LYS A 234 1.86 -4.69 8.40
CA LYS A 234 0.62 -4.20 9.01
C LYS A 234 -0.41 -3.97 7.92
N LEU A 235 -1.50 -4.74 7.93
CA LEU A 235 -2.56 -4.63 6.94
C LEU A 235 -3.81 -4.09 7.62
N CYS A 236 -4.18 -2.86 7.29
CA CYS A 236 -5.48 -2.30 7.64
C CYS A 236 -6.41 -2.49 6.45
N ILE A 237 -7.46 -3.28 6.63
CA ILE A 237 -8.30 -3.73 5.54
C ILE A 237 -9.76 -3.37 5.80
N SER A 238 -10.57 -3.14 4.77
CA SER A 238 -12.00 -2.83 4.94
C SER A 238 -12.92 -3.50 3.93
N SER A 239 -14.09 -3.90 4.42
CA SER A 239 -15.15 -4.48 3.61
C SER A 239 -16.52 -4.14 4.19
N ARG A 240 -17.58 -4.48 3.46
CA ARG A 240 -18.91 -4.63 4.05
C ARG A 240 -18.94 -5.75 5.11
N ILE A 241 -19.99 -5.71 5.94
CA ILE A 241 -20.29 -6.76 6.92
C ILE A 241 -20.87 -7.96 6.16
N GLU A 242 -20.00 -8.85 5.70
CA GLU A 242 -20.38 -10.06 4.95
C GLU A 242 -19.72 -11.31 5.54
N ASN A 243 -20.45 -12.43 5.56
CA ASN A 243 -20.07 -13.67 6.24
C ASN A 243 -18.62 -14.16 6.00
N PRO A 244 -18.05 -14.17 4.77
CA PRO A 244 -16.68 -14.67 4.61
C PRO A 244 -15.65 -13.83 5.37
N PHE A 245 -15.87 -12.52 5.54
CA PHE A 245 -14.93 -11.66 6.26
C PHE A 245 -15.15 -11.72 7.78
N MET A 246 -16.41 -11.83 8.20
CA MET A 246 -16.76 -11.93 9.61
C MET A 246 -16.27 -13.23 10.26
N ASP A 247 -16.29 -14.32 9.51
CA ASP A 247 -15.81 -15.63 9.99
C ASP A 247 -14.28 -15.74 9.98
N MET A 248 -13.61 -15.01 9.08
CA MET A 248 -12.19 -15.22 8.82
C MET A 248 -11.28 -14.25 9.55
N PHE A 249 -11.67 -12.99 9.77
CA PHE A 249 -10.84 -12.05 10.53
C PHE A 249 -11.11 -12.16 12.03
N SER A 250 -10.13 -11.80 12.88
CA SER A 250 -10.34 -11.80 14.32
C SER A 250 -11.37 -10.75 14.74
N GLU A 251 -12.18 -11.02 15.76
CA GLU A 251 -13.01 -10.00 16.41
C GLU A 251 -12.16 -9.04 17.27
N ASP A 252 -11.04 -9.53 17.81
CA ASP A 252 -10.10 -8.76 18.63
C ASP A 252 -9.25 -7.77 17.81
N ALA A 253 -9.33 -7.82 16.48
CA ALA A 253 -8.70 -6.87 15.57
C ALA A 253 -9.73 -6.36 14.55
N ARG A 254 -10.88 -5.91 15.06
CA ARG A 254 -12.01 -5.47 14.23
C ARG A 254 -12.68 -4.21 14.75
N LEU A 255 -13.01 -3.31 13.84
CA LEU A 255 -13.73 -2.08 14.12
C LEU A 255 -14.97 -1.96 13.25
N TYR A 256 -16.11 -1.60 13.85
CA TYR A 256 -17.35 -1.37 13.10
C TYR A 256 -17.55 0.12 12.87
N LEU A 257 -17.32 0.59 11.64
CA LEU A 257 -17.28 2.02 11.33
C LEU A 257 -18.61 2.73 11.63
N HIS A 258 -19.75 2.06 11.45
CA HIS A 258 -21.07 2.62 11.73
C HIS A 258 -21.30 2.91 13.22
N LYS A 259 -20.64 2.18 14.13
CA LYS A 259 -20.74 2.46 15.58
C LYS A 259 -20.07 3.79 15.94
N LEU A 260 -19.08 4.19 15.15
CA LEU A 260 -18.20 5.30 15.46
C LEU A 260 -18.51 6.56 14.66
N THR A 261 -18.96 6.38 13.43
CA THR A 261 -19.37 7.48 12.55
C THR A 261 -20.76 8.00 12.85
N ARG A 262 -21.51 7.44 13.80
CA ARG A 262 -22.89 7.89 14.08
C ARG A 262 -22.97 9.38 14.44
N ARG A 263 -22.03 9.87 15.24
CA ARG A 263 -21.91 11.31 15.58
C ARG A 263 -21.53 12.13 14.34
N ASP A 264 -20.65 11.63 13.50
CA ASP A 264 -20.17 12.32 12.30
C ASP A 264 -21.19 12.36 11.18
N MET A 265 -21.92 11.26 10.94
CA MET A 265 -23.07 11.22 10.04
C MET A 265 -24.10 12.26 10.47
N LYS A 266 -24.35 12.39 11.79
CA LYS A 266 -25.27 13.42 12.32
C LYS A 266 -24.74 14.83 12.06
N LYS A 267 -23.44 15.09 12.27
CA LYS A 267 -22.79 16.38 11.94
C LYS A 267 -22.86 16.69 10.44
N TYR A 268 -22.56 15.71 9.58
CA TYR A 268 -22.58 15.82 8.12
C TYR A 268 -23.99 16.14 7.60
N VAL A 269 -24.99 15.37 8.04
CA VAL A 269 -26.40 15.61 7.68
C VAL A 269 -26.83 17.00 8.16
N GLN A 270 -26.53 17.39 9.39
CA GLN A 270 -26.83 18.75 9.88
C GLN A 270 -26.12 19.85 9.09
N GLY A 271 -24.87 19.61 8.69
CA GLY A 271 -24.06 20.53 7.90
C GLY A 271 -24.62 20.76 6.49
N ASN A 272 -25.07 19.70 5.82
CA ASN A 272 -25.66 19.80 4.48
C ASN A 272 -27.11 20.27 4.51
N LEU A 273 -27.84 20.01 5.60
CA LEU A 273 -29.18 20.54 5.80
C LEU A 273 -29.18 22.02 6.25
N LYS A 274 -28.04 22.72 6.30
CA LYS A 274 -27.95 24.11 6.78
C LYS A 274 -28.98 25.07 6.16
N HIS A 275 -29.39 24.80 4.92
CA HIS A 275 -30.34 25.62 4.15
C HIS A 275 -31.78 25.10 4.16
N ILE A 276 -32.08 23.99 4.84
CA ILE A 276 -33.40 23.34 4.83
C ILE A 276 -34.07 23.45 6.21
N GLY A 277 -35.14 24.26 6.28
CA GLY A 277 -36.06 24.32 7.43
C GLY A 277 -35.47 24.88 8.73
N THR A 278 -36.24 24.78 9.82
CA THR A 278 -35.83 25.25 11.15
C THR A 278 -34.74 24.37 11.76
N GLN A 279 -33.97 24.88 12.72
CA GLN A 279 -32.92 24.10 13.41
C GLN A 279 -33.46 22.81 14.04
N GLU A 280 -34.69 22.84 14.54
CA GLU A 280 -35.36 21.71 15.14
C GLU A 280 -35.73 20.63 14.09
N ARG A 281 -36.25 21.06 12.93
CA ARG A 281 -36.52 20.15 11.81
C ARG A 281 -35.24 19.51 11.26
N ARG A 282 -34.13 20.24 11.25
CA ARG A 282 -32.79 19.73 10.89
C ARG A 282 -32.30 18.67 11.88
N ARG A 283 -32.50 18.89 13.18
CA ARG A 283 -32.14 17.91 14.22
C ARG A 283 -33.00 16.64 14.15
N GLN A 284 -34.30 16.77 13.90
CA GLN A 284 -35.22 15.65 13.73
C GLN A 284 -34.88 14.82 12.48
N LEU A 285 -34.64 15.48 11.33
CA LEU A 285 -34.22 14.80 10.10
C LEU A 285 -32.89 14.08 10.27
N ALA A 286 -31.89 14.74 10.87
CA ALA A 286 -30.61 14.10 11.15
C ALA A 286 -30.77 12.86 12.04
N SER A 287 -31.60 12.94 13.10
CA SER A 287 -31.86 11.79 13.97
C SER A 287 -32.68 10.67 13.33
N ALA A 288 -33.44 10.95 12.26
CA ALA A 288 -34.20 9.94 11.53
C ALA A 288 -33.36 9.22 10.47
N ILE A 289 -32.28 9.85 10.01
CA ILE A 289 -31.36 9.32 8.97
C ILE A 289 -30.18 8.54 9.61
N THR A 290 -29.86 8.79 10.88
CA THR A 290 -28.68 8.24 11.60
C THR A 290 -29.02 7.49 12.88
#